data_AF-O89083-F1
#
_entry.id   AF-O89083-F1
#
_cell.length_a   1.000
_cell.length_b   1.000
_cell.length_c   1.000
_cell.angle_alpha   90.00
_cell.angle_beta   90.00
_cell.angle_gamma   90.00
#
_symmetry.space_group_name_H-M   'P 1'
#
loop_
_entity.id
_entity.type
_entity.pdbx_description
1 polymer ?
#
loop_
_entity_poly.entity_id
_entity_poly.type
_entity_poly.pdbx_seq_one_letter_code
_entity_poly.pdbx_strand_id
1 'polypeptide(L)'
;DQTRHRLVSDSAAEDKDRMETDGCPRPRHKDQRDGVCVLGLHLAKELCEVDEDGDSWLQVTRRLPILPTLLTTLEVSLRMKQNPHFSEAALHLLLTLARTQQGATAVAGAGITQSICSPLLSVYQLSSNGTGQTPSTSRKSLISPSWTGVYRLSMSLMERLLKTLRYNFLTEALDFVGVHQNRTWQFFNA
;
A
#
# COMPACT_ATOMS: atom_id res chain seq x y z
N ASP A 1 40.30 -25.53 -56.21
CA ASP A 1 41.12 -26.18 -55.17
C ASP A 1 40.47 -26.03 -53.82
N GLN A 2 39.76 -27.05 -53.33
CA GLN A 2 40.25 -28.28 -52.68
C GLN A 2 40.84 -28.04 -51.27
N THR A 3 39.99 -28.30 -50.28
CA THR A 3 40.21 -29.20 -49.12
C THR A 3 41.63 -29.38 -48.56
N ARG A 4 41.78 -29.16 -47.24
CA ARG A 4 42.32 -30.19 -46.33
C ARG A 4 42.26 -29.84 -44.84
N HIS A 5 41.61 -30.74 -44.10
CA HIS A 5 41.73 -30.98 -42.66
C HIS A 5 43.18 -31.23 -42.22
N ARG A 6 43.53 -30.81 -41.00
CA ARG A 6 44.57 -31.45 -40.18
C ARG A 6 44.07 -31.57 -38.73
N LEU A 7 44.19 -32.77 -38.21
CA LEU A 7 43.76 -33.27 -36.90
C LEU A 7 44.87 -33.13 -35.85
N VAL A 8 44.43 -32.85 -34.61
CA VAL A 8 44.82 -33.45 -33.31
C VAL A 8 46.24 -33.25 -32.76
N SER A 9 46.31 -32.75 -31.51
CA SER A 9 47.11 -33.21 -30.36
C SER A 9 46.80 -32.25 -29.18
N ASP A 10 45.77 -32.51 -28.38
CA ASP A 10 45.78 -33.30 -27.13
C ASP A 10 46.64 -32.70 -26.00
N SER A 11 45.97 -32.09 -25.00
CA SER A 11 46.47 -32.03 -23.63
C SER A 11 45.29 -31.82 -22.67
N ALA A 12 44.99 -32.88 -21.94
CA ALA A 12 44.04 -32.93 -20.83
C ALA A 12 44.33 -31.87 -19.75
N ALA A 13 43.26 -31.24 -19.26
CA ALA A 13 43.15 -30.82 -17.87
C ALA A 13 41.68 -30.97 -17.47
N GLU A 14 41.47 -31.88 -16.54
CA GLU A 14 40.19 -32.19 -15.91
C GLU A 14 39.71 -31.03 -15.03
N ASP A 15 38.41 -31.12 -14.73
CA ASP A 15 37.80 -30.83 -13.44
C ASP A 15 37.36 -29.39 -13.10
N LYS A 16 36.11 -29.35 -12.64
CA LYS A 16 35.47 -28.39 -11.72
C LYS A 16 35.84 -26.91 -11.80
N ASP A 17 34.88 -26.14 -12.31
CA ASP A 17 34.00 -25.37 -11.41
C ASP A 17 32.92 -24.67 -12.25
N ARG A 18 31.90 -25.43 -12.65
CA ARG A 18 30.60 -24.80 -12.93
C ARG A 18 29.95 -24.54 -11.58
N MET A 19 30.27 -23.38 -11.01
CA MET A 19 29.49 -22.81 -9.93
C MET A 19 28.10 -22.49 -10.50
N GLU A 20 27.16 -23.41 -10.33
CA GLU A 20 25.75 -23.05 -10.31
C GLU A 20 25.57 -22.13 -9.10
N THR A 21 25.83 -20.83 -9.27
CA THR A 21 25.26 -19.85 -8.38
C THR A 21 23.77 -19.90 -8.62
N ASP A 22 23.10 -20.68 -7.78
CA ASP A 22 21.66 -20.66 -7.51
C ASP A 22 21.20 -19.20 -7.55
N GLY A 23 20.68 -18.83 -8.72
CA GLY A 23 20.17 -17.50 -8.99
C GLY A 23 18.82 -17.39 -8.32
N CYS A 24 18.80 -17.35 -6.99
CA CYS A 24 17.64 -16.89 -6.26
C CYS A 24 17.25 -15.53 -6.86
N PRO A 25 16.05 -15.39 -7.46
CA PRO A 25 15.68 -14.16 -8.13
C PRO A 25 15.64 -13.06 -7.06
N ARG A 26 16.65 -12.19 -7.09
CA ARG A 26 16.77 -11.04 -6.19
C ARG A 26 15.48 -10.20 -6.23
N PRO A 27 15.14 -9.47 -5.15
CA PRO A 27 13.88 -8.72 -4.96
C PRO A 27 13.53 -7.67 -6.04
N ARG A 28 14.41 -7.40 -7.01
CA ARG A 28 14.20 -6.43 -8.11
C ARG A 28 12.90 -6.63 -8.87
N HIS A 29 12.48 -7.87 -9.13
CA HIS A 29 11.24 -8.13 -9.85
C HIS A 29 10.00 -7.85 -8.99
N LYS A 30 10.08 -8.00 -7.66
CA LYS A 30 9.03 -7.61 -6.73
C LYS A 30 8.94 -6.09 -6.62
N ASP A 31 10.06 -5.40 -6.45
CA ASP A 31 10.10 -3.93 -6.40
C ASP A 31 9.57 -3.29 -7.70
N GLN A 32 9.85 -3.91 -8.86
CA GLN A 32 9.30 -3.45 -10.14
C GLN A 32 7.79 -3.64 -10.25
N ARG A 33 7.26 -4.79 -9.80
CA ARG A 33 5.80 -5.03 -9.78
C ARG A 33 5.08 -4.10 -8.80
N ASP A 34 5.64 -3.91 -7.61
CA ASP A 34 5.10 -3.00 -6.62
C ASP A 34 5.10 -1.55 -7.16
N GLY A 35 6.16 -1.15 -7.88
CA GLY A 35 6.23 0.13 -8.58
C GLY A 35 5.14 0.31 -9.64
N VAL A 36 4.84 -0.72 -10.44
CA VAL A 36 3.76 -0.68 -11.44
C VAL A 36 2.40 -0.55 -10.77
N CYS A 37 2.15 -1.29 -9.68
CA CYS A 37 0.90 -1.19 -8.92
C CYS A 37 0.72 0.21 -8.31
N VAL A 38 1.78 0.78 -7.71
CA VAL A 38 1.76 2.12 -7.14
C VAL A 38 1.49 3.18 -8.21
N LEU A 39 2.13 3.08 -9.38
CA LEU A 39 1.87 3.98 -10.50
C LEU A 39 0.43 3.87 -10.99
N GLY A 40 -0.08 2.64 -11.13
CA GLY A 40 -1.46 2.37 -11.52
C GLY A 40 -2.48 2.99 -10.56
N LEU A 41 -2.22 2.95 -9.25
CA LEU A 41 -3.06 3.60 -8.24
C LEU A 41 -3.06 5.11 -8.33
N HIS A 42 -1.89 5.73 -8.57
CA HIS A 42 -1.82 7.17 -8.76
C HIS A 42 -2.52 7.60 -10.05
N LEU A 43 -2.36 6.86 -11.15
CA LEU A 43 -3.11 7.13 -12.38
C LEU A 43 -4.62 6.99 -12.16
N ALA A 44 -5.06 5.95 -11.48
CA ALA A 44 -6.46 5.77 -11.12
C ALA A 44 -6.99 6.93 -10.27
N LYS A 45 -6.19 7.43 -9.31
CA LYS A 45 -6.50 8.62 -8.52
C LYS A 45 -6.72 9.83 -9.42
N GLU A 46 -5.79 10.13 -10.33
CA GLU A 46 -5.93 11.29 -11.24
C GLU A 46 -7.17 11.15 -12.13
N LEU A 47 -7.46 9.95 -12.64
CA LEU A 47 -8.69 9.71 -13.41
C LEU A 47 -9.96 9.93 -12.58
N CYS A 48 -9.97 9.49 -11.33
CA CYS A 48 -11.09 9.72 -10.42
C CYS A 48 -11.22 11.19 -9.99
N GLU A 49 -10.14 11.98 -10.02
CA GLU A 49 -10.21 13.42 -9.74
C GLU A 49 -10.89 14.21 -10.86
N VAL A 50 -10.81 13.73 -12.10
CA VAL A 50 -11.47 14.33 -13.26
C VAL A 50 -12.96 13.92 -13.34
N ASP A 51 -13.35 12.81 -12.70
CA ASP A 51 -14.74 12.32 -12.62
C ASP A 51 -15.50 13.03 -11.48
N GLU A 52 -15.90 14.28 -11.71
CA GLU A 52 -16.55 15.15 -10.69
C GLU A 52 -17.79 14.51 -10.03
N ASP A 53 -18.61 13.79 -10.80
CA ASP A 53 -19.84 13.16 -10.32
C ASP A 53 -19.59 11.74 -9.73
N GLY A 54 -18.48 11.10 -10.10
CA GLY A 54 -18.11 9.75 -9.67
C GLY A 54 -18.85 8.60 -10.38
N ASP A 55 -19.70 8.93 -11.36
CA ASP A 55 -20.52 7.96 -12.10
C ASP A 55 -19.65 7.01 -12.94
N SER A 56 -18.59 7.53 -13.55
CA SER A 56 -17.73 6.78 -14.47
C SER A 56 -16.96 5.69 -13.71
N TRP A 57 -16.39 6.04 -12.56
CA TRP A 57 -15.74 5.09 -11.67
C TRP A 57 -16.70 4.01 -11.14
N LEU A 58 -17.93 4.40 -10.76
CA LEU A 58 -18.91 3.46 -10.26
C LEU A 58 -19.26 2.39 -11.30
N GLN A 59 -19.37 2.77 -12.58
CA GLN A 59 -19.60 1.81 -13.66
C GLN A 59 -18.44 0.82 -13.82
N VAL A 60 -17.19 1.26 -13.64
CA VAL A 60 -16.02 0.40 -13.71
C VAL A 60 -15.97 -0.58 -12.53
N THR A 61 -16.21 -0.10 -11.31
CA THR A 61 -16.22 -0.95 -10.10
C THR A 61 -17.37 -1.96 -10.05
N ARG A 62 -18.45 -1.73 -10.79
CA ARG A 62 -19.50 -2.75 -11.00
C ARG A 62 -19.04 -3.91 -11.88
N ARG A 63 -18.05 -3.68 -12.75
CA ARG A 63 -17.52 -4.70 -13.67
C ARG A 63 -16.32 -5.44 -13.10
N LEU A 64 -15.55 -4.79 -12.23
CA LEU A 64 -14.31 -5.29 -11.68
C LEU A 64 -14.30 -5.10 -10.16
N PRO A 65 -13.87 -6.09 -9.36
CA PRO A 65 -13.85 -6.02 -7.90
C PRO A 65 -12.69 -5.16 -7.36
N ILE A 66 -12.49 -3.96 -7.92
CA ILE A 66 -11.32 -3.12 -7.65
C ILE A 66 -11.24 -2.76 -6.17
N LEU A 67 -12.35 -2.29 -5.58
CA LEU A 67 -12.38 -1.92 -4.16
C LEU A 67 -12.11 -3.12 -3.24
N PRO A 68 -12.83 -4.25 -3.34
CA PRO A 68 -12.50 -5.44 -2.53
C PRO A 68 -11.03 -5.87 -2.66
N THR A 69 -10.50 -5.97 -3.88
CA THR A 69 -9.10 -6.37 -4.10
C THR A 69 -8.13 -5.37 -3.49
N LEU A 70 -8.39 -4.07 -3.63
CA LEU A 70 -7.58 -3.01 -3.04
C LEU A 70 -7.56 -3.09 -1.51
N LEU A 71 -8.74 -3.24 -0.89
CA LEU A 71 -8.87 -3.31 0.56
C LEU A 71 -8.21 -4.55 1.15
N THR A 72 -8.39 -5.72 0.54
CA THR A 72 -7.69 -6.95 0.96
C THR A 72 -6.17 -6.80 0.84
N THR A 73 -5.68 -6.20 -0.24
CA THR A 73 -4.24 -6.00 -0.44
C THR A 73 -3.68 -4.99 0.56
N LEU A 74 -4.43 -3.92 0.87
CA LEU A 74 -4.08 -2.94 1.90
C LEU A 74 -4.03 -3.58 3.29
N GLU A 75 -5.04 -4.37 3.65
CA GLU A 75 -5.13 -5.11 4.91
C GLU A 75 -3.92 -6.05 5.10
N VAL A 76 -3.55 -6.80 4.06
CA VAL A 76 -2.35 -7.65 4.07
C VAL A 76 -1.08 -6.81 4.23
N SER A 77 -0.96 -5.70 3.51
CA SER A 77 0.20 -4.80 3.59
C SER A 77 0.38 -4.23 5.00
N LEU A 78 -0.73 -3.84 5.65
CA LEU A 78 -0.76 -3.36 7.02
C LEU A 78 -0.36 -4.45 8.02
N ARG A 79 -0.95 -5.64 7.93
CA ARG A 79 -0.63 -6.77 8.84
C ARG A 79 0.81 -7.20 8.73
N MET A 80 1.32 -7.30 7.51
CA MET A 80 2.69 -7.73 7.24
C MET A 80 3.71 -6.61 7.44
N LYS A 81 3.25 -5.37 7.64
CA LYS A 81 4.09 -4.16 7.71
C LYS A 81 5.02 -4.04 6.51
N GLN A 82 4.50 -4.34 5.32
CA GLN A 82 5.21 -4.28 4.05
C GLN A 82 4.57 -3.27 3.10
N ASN A 83 5.34 -2.80 2.12
CA ASN A 83 4.87 -1.96 1.03
C ASN A 83 4.13 -0.68 1.50
N PRO A 84 4.80 0.21 2.27
CA PRO A 84 4.21 1.47 2.69
C PRO A 84 3.86 2.37 1.48
N HIS A 85 4.63 2.29 0.39
CA HIS A 85 4.32 2.97 -0.89
C HIS A 85 2.94 2.60 -1.43
N PHE A 86 2.64 1.29 -1.48
CA PHE A 86 1.33 0.81 -1.93
C PHE A 86 0.23 1.24 -0.97
N SER A 87 0.48 1.13 0.33
CA SER A 87 -0.51 1.48 1.36
C SER A 87 -0.89 2.96 1.29
N GLU A 88 0.07 3.86 1.12
CA GLU A 88 -0.20 5.30 0.93
C GLU A 88 -0.93 5.57 -0.37
N ALA A 89 -0.50 4.99 -1.50
CA ALA A 89 -1.15 5.17 -2.79
C ALA A 89 -2.61 4.68 -2.78
N ALA A 90 -2.87 3.54 -2.13
CA ALA A 90 -4.21 2.99 -1.96
C ALA A 90 -5.09 3.94 -1.14
N LEU A 91 -4.58 4.46 -0.02
CA LEU A 91 -5.31 5.42 0.81
C LEU A 91 -5.58 6.74 0.09
N HIS A 92 -4.65 7.22 -0.73
CA HIS A 92 -4.86 8.40 -1.57
C HIS A 92 -5.97 8.20 -2.60
N LEU A 93 -6.00 7.05 -3.29
CA LEU A 93 -7.12 6.72 -4.18
C LEU A 93 -8.44 6.69 -3.41
N LEU A 94 -8.50 6.01 -2.25
CA LEU A 94 -9.70 5.93 -1.42
C LEU A 94 -10.17 7.31 -0.94
N LEU A 95 -9.25 8.21 -0.59
CA LEU A 95 -9.53 9.60 -0.23
C LEU A 95 -10.18 10.37 -1.39
N THR A 96 -9.66 10.17 -2.61
CA THR A 96 -10.23 10.78 -3.81
C THR A 96 -11.64 10.26 -4.07
N LEU A 97 -11.86 8.94 -3.98
CA LEU A 97 -13.19 8.34 -4.14
C LEU A 97 -14.18 8.84 -3.09
N ALA A 98 -13.72 9.03 -1.85
CA ALA A 98 -14.56 9.52 -0.76
C ALA A 98 -14.96 11.01 -0.88
N ARG A 99 -14.48 11.74 -1.91
CA ARG A 99 -14.94 13.10 -2.23
C ARG A 99 -16.40 13.13 -2.67
N THR A 100 -16.86 12.10 -3.39
CA THR A 100 -18.23 12.02 -3.90
C THR A 100 -19.07 11.13 -3.00
N GLN A 101 -20.39 11.36 -2.99
CA GLN A 101 -21.32 10.56 -2.18
C GLN A 101 -21.28 9.08 -2.59
N GLN A 102 -21.22 8.81 -3.89
CA GLN A 102 -21.22 7.46 -4.44
C GLN A 102 -19.93 6.71 -4.07
N GLY A 103 -18.76 7.35 -4.27
CA GLY A 103 -17.47 6.74 -3.94
C GLY A 103 -17.32 6.52 -2.44
N ALA A 104 -17.73 7.48 -1.61
CA ALA A 104 -17.74 7.29 -0.16
C ALA A 104 -18.62 6.12 0.28
N THR A 105 -19.82 6.00 -0.30
CA THR A 105 -20.75 4.90 0.00
C THR A 105 -20.16 3.55 -0.43
N ALA A 106 -19.53 3.50 -1.60
CA ALA A 106 -18.87 2.29 -2.09
C ALA A 106 -17.69 1.88 -1.20
N VAL A 107 -16.86 2.83 -0.77
CA VAL A 107 -15.71 2.59 0.12
C VAL A 107 -16.16 2.11 1.50
N ALA A 108 -17.17 2.77 2.09
CA ALA A 108 -17.75 2.35 3.36
C ALA A 108 -18.41 0.95 3.26
N GLY A 109 -19.21 0.73 2.21
CA GLY A 109 -19.88 -0.55 1.95
C GLY A 109 -18.92 -1.69 1.62
N ALA A 110 -17.73 -1.39 1.10
CA ALA A 110 -16.67 -2.38 0.90
C ALA A 110 -15.95 -2.78 2.21
N GLY A 111 -16.26 -2.13 3.34
CA GLY A 111 -15.76 -2.53 4.65
C GLY A 111 -14.42 -1.92 5.04
N ILE A 112 -14.07 -0.73 4.52
CA ILE A 112 -12.79 -0.04 4.80
C ILE A 112 -12.42 -0.02 6.28
N THR A 113 -13.37 0.29 7.17
CA THR A 113 -13.15 0.36 8.61
C THR A 113 -12.64 -0.96 9.16
N GLN A 114 -13.25 -2.07 8.75
CA GLN A 114 -12.82 -3.41 9.18
C GLN A 114 -11.44 -3.78 8.62
N SER A 115 -11.19 -3.44 7.35
CA SER A 115 -9.91 -3.73 6.68
C SER A 115 -8.72 -2.97 7.28
N ILE A 116 -8.92 -1.80 7.90
CA ILE A 116 -7.81 -0.99 8.41
C ILE A 116 -7.75 -0.88 9.94
N CYS A 117 -8.87 -0.94 10.66
CA CYS A 117 -8.93 -0.67 12.10
C CYS A 117 -7.98 -1.54 12.94
N SER A 118 -8.13 -2.87 12.86
CA SER A 118 -7.25 -3.79 13.61
C SER A 118 -5.82 -3.84 13.03
N PRO A 119 -5.61 -3.96 11.70
CA PRO A 119 -4.25 -4.01 11.15
C PRO A 119 -3.42 -2.76 11.44
N LEU A 120 -4.00 -1.55 11.42
CA LEU A 120 -3.28 -0.32 11.75
C LEU A 120 -2.75 -0.33 13.18
N LEU A 121 -3.50 -0.85 14.16
CA LEU A 121 -3.00 -0.98 15.54
C LEU A 121 -1.75 -1.85 15.60
N SER A 122 -1.73 -2.97 14.87
CA SER A 122 -0.62 -3.92 14.88
C SER A 122 0.69 -3.28 14.38
N VAL A 123 0.61 -2.35 13.44
CA VAL A 123 1.76 -1.58 12.94
C VAL A 123 2.45 -0.84 14.09
N TYR A 124 1.69 -0.30 15.04
CA TYR A 124 2.18 0.57 16.13
C TYR A 124 2.43 -0.10 17.48
N GLN A 125 1.78 -1.22 17.78
CA GLN A 125 1.91 -1.88 19.10
C GLN A 125 3.32 -2.42 19.42
N LEU A 126 4.29 -2.32 18.49
CA LEU A 126 5.68 -2.76 18.72
C LEU A 126 6.57 -1.77 19.50
N SER A 127 6.07 -0.61 19.94
CA SER A 127 6.89 0.38 20.69
C SER A 127 6.68 0.37 22.22
N SER A 128 5.98 -0.63 22.78
CA SER A 128 5.71 -0.69 24.22
C SER A 128 6.94 -1.02 25.09
N ASN A 129 8.09 -1.39 24.49
CA ASN A 129 9.33 -1.67 25.22
C ASN A 129 10.28 -0.45 25.28
N GLY A 130 9.78 0.71 25.74
CA GLY A 130 10.61 1.74 26.38
C GLY A 130 11.69 2.44 25.54
N THR A 131 11.75 2.24 24.22
CA THR A 131 12.58 3.04 23.32
C THR A 131 11.66 3.78 22.35
N GLY A 132 11.28 4.99 22.77
CA GLY A 132 10.42 5.84 21.98
C GLY A 132 10.98 6.03 20.58
N GLN A 133 10.20 5.65 19.58
CA GLN A 133 10.31 6.33 18.28
C GLN A 133 9.79 7.75 18.49
N THR A 134 10.70 8.62 18.90
CA THR A 134 10.54 10.06 18.69
C THR A 134 10.28 10.27 17.20
N PRO A 135 9.29 11.10 16.81
CA PRO A 135 9.16 11.51 15.43
C PRO A 135 10.45 12.24 15.07
N SER A 136 11.32 11.55 14.35
CA SER A 136 12.58 12.12 13.89
C SER A 136 12.25 13.27 12.94
N THR A 137 12.39 14.49 13.45
CA THR A 137 12.24 15.77 12.74
C THR A 137 13.38 16.01 11.75
N SER A 138 13.80 14.96 11.03
CA SER A 138 14.69 15.11 9.90
C SER A 138 13.85 15.50 8.69
N ARG A 139 13.99 16.75 8.24
CA ARG A 139 13.31 17.34 7.05
C ARG A 139 13.45 16.52 5.75
N LYS A 140 14.23 15.44 5.75
CA LYS A 140 14.37 14.48 4.64
C LYS A 140 13.33 13.34 4.65
N SER A 141 12.56 13.14 5.73
CA SER A 141 11.55 12.08 5.82
C SER A 141 10.19 12.42 5.21
N LEU A 142 9.99 13.66 4.75
CA LEU A 142 8.70 14.15 4.27
C LEU A 142 8.30 13.61 2.88
N ILE A 143 9.24 12.99 2.15
CA ILE A 143 9.07 12.58 0.74
C ILE A 143 9.02 11.04 0.59
N SER A 144 9.48 10.30 1.60
CA SER A 144 9.44 8.83 1.59
C SER A 144 8.22 8.34 2.37
N PRO A 145 7.49 7.33 1.87
CA PRO A 145 6.32 6.83 2.57
C PRO A 145 6.72 6.26 3.92
N SER A 146 5.84 6.47 4.89
CA SER A 146 6.08 6.06 6.26
C SER A 146 4.81 5.50 6.86
N TRP A 147 4.96 4.55 7.78
CA TRP A 147 3.79 4.03 8.50
C TRP A 147 3.03 5.15 9.20
N THR A 148 3.73 6.15 9.77
CA THR A 148 3.13 7.40 10.28
C THR A 148 2.29 8.13 9.24
N GLY A 149 2.75 8.22 7.99
CA GLY A 149 2.00 8.75 6.85
C GLY A 149 0.72 7.96 6.58
N VAL A 150 0.84 6.63 6.50
CA VAL A 150 -0.30 5.70 6.32
C VAL A 150 -1.38 5.91 7.39
N TYR A 151 -1.00 6.06 8.66
CA TYR A 151 -1.97 6.34 9.73
C TYR A 151 -2.62 7.71 9.60
N ARG A 152 -1.84 8.76 9.29
CA ARG A 152 -2.40 10.10 9.05
C ARG A 152 -3.42 10.09 7.90
N LEU A 153 -3.09 9.41 6.80
CA LEU A 153 -4.01 9.24 5.68
C LEU A 153 -5.25 8.43 6.06
N SER A 154 -5.11 7.42 6.92
CA SER A 154 -6.24 6.63 7.44
C SER A 154 -7.18 7.48 8.29
N MET A 155 -6.64 8.34 9.17
CA MET A 155 -7.43 9.32 9.93
C MET A 155 -8.14 10.31 9.01
N SER A 156 -7.43 10.86 8.01
CA SER A 156 -8.02 11.75 7.01
C SER A 156 -9.11 11.07 6.18
N LEU A 157 -8.98 9.77 5.91
CA LEU A 157 -10.00 8.99 5.21
C LEU A 157 -11.27 8.87 6.06
N MET A 158 -11.15 8.54 7.35
CA MET A 158 -12.31 8.51 8.24
C MET A 158 -12.98 9.89 8.36
N GLU A 159 -12.19 10.95 8.46
CA GLU A 159 -12.71 12.33 8.45
C GLU A 159 -13.47 12.63 7.15
N ARG A 160 -12.90 12.28 5.99
CA ARG A 160 -13.54 12.48 4.69
C ARG A 160 -14.84 11.71 4.56
N LEU A 161 -14.84 10.42 4.93
CA LEU A 161 -16.03 9.57 4.92
C LEU A 161 -17.10 10.13 5.85
N LEU A 162 -16.74 10.58 7.06
CA LEU A 162 -17.67 11.20 7.99
C LEU A 162 -18.24 12.52 7.45
N LYS A 163 -17.42 13.36 6.79
CA LYS A 163 -17.88 14.61 6.17
C LYS A 163 -18.88 14.36 5.03
N THR A 164 -18.60 13.35 4.20
CA THR A 164 -19.42 13.02 3.04
C THR A 164 -20.69 12.27 3.45
N LEU A 165 -20.57 11.20 4.23
CA LEU A 165 -21.68 10.32 4.61
C LEU A 165 -22.46 10.78 5.84
N ARG A 166 -21.90 11.68 6.66
CA ARG A 166 -22.52 12.25 7.86
C ARG A 166 -22.96 11.16 8.84
N TYR A 167 -24.21 11.21 9.32
CA TYR A 167 -24.76 10.28 10.30
C TYR A 167 -24.68 8.81 9.87
N ASN A 168 -24.66 8.53 8.56
CA ASN A 168 -24.58 7.16 8.04
C ASN A 168 -23.22 6.47 8.28
N PHE A 169 -22.19 7.22 8.69
CA PHE A 169 -20.86 6.70 8.98
C PHE A 169 -20.38 7.07 10.39
N LEU A 170 -21.27 7.67 11.21
CA LEU A 170 -20.89 8.20 12.51
C LEU A 170 -20.43 7.10 13.46
N THR A 171 -21.15 5.97 13.49
CA THR A 171 -20.83 4.83 14.35
C THR A 171 -19.46 4.25 13.98
N GLU A 172 -19.23 3.99 12.69
CA GLU A 172 -17.97 3.44 12.18
C GLU A 172 -16.79 4.37 12.45
N ALA A 173 -16.98 5.68 12.32
CA ALA A 173 -15.96 6.67 12.64
C ALA A 173 -15.64 6.68 14.15
N LEU A 174 -16.65 6.63 15.01
CA LEU A 174 -16.47 6.60 16.47
C LEU A 174 -15.81 5.30 16.94
N ASP A 175 -16.20 4.16 16.39
CA ASP A 175 -15.60 2.86 16.67
C ASP A 175 -14.10 2.87 16.30
N PHE A 176 -13.77 3.40 15.12
CA PHE A 176 -12.39 3.54 14.69
C PHE A 176 -11.58 4.42 15.65
N VAL A 177 -12.09 5.60 16.02
CA VAL A 177 -11.41 6.50 16.95
C VAL A 177 -11.25 5.86 18.34
N GLY A 178 -12.27 5.15 18.82
CA GLY A 178 -12.24 4.43 20.09
C GLY A 178 -11.11 3.40 20.14
N VAL A 179 -10.95 2.61 19.07
CA VAL A 179 -9.87 1.62 18.95
C VAL A 179 -8.49 2.30 18.90
N HIS A 180 -8.39 3.47 18.28
CA HIS A 180 -7.13 4.21 18.13
C HIS A 180 -6.86 5.28 19.20
N GLN A 181 -7.69 5.38 20.24
CA GLN A 181 -7.65 6.46 21.24
C GLN A 181 -6.28 6.68 21.89
N ASN A 182 -5.57 5.60 22.23
CA ASN A 182 -4.26 5.68 22.88
C ASN A 182 -3.21 6.33 21.96
N ARG A 183 -3.35 6.11 20.65
CA ARG A 183 -2.46 6.71 19.66
C ARG A 183 -2.81 8.16 19.42
N THR A 184 -4.10 8.48 19.33
CA THR A 184 -4.60 9.86 19.26
C THR A 184 -4.08 10.68 20.44
N TRP A 185 -4.13 10.13 21.66
CA TRP A 185 -3.56 10.74 22.86
C TRP A 185 -2.05 10.99 22.77
N GLN A 186 -1.27 10.02 22.28
CA GLN A 186 0.17 10.19 22.10
C GLN A 186 0.52 11.30 21.10
N PHE A 187 -0.29 11.49 20.05
CA PHE A 187 -0.09 12.58 19.09
C PHE A 187 -0.36 13.97 19.67
N PHE A 188 -1.32 14.10 20.59
CA PHE A 188 -1.61 15.37 21.25
C PHE A 188 -0.61 15.74 22.35
N ASN A 189 0.05 14.74 22.93
CA ASN A 189 0.98 14.90 24.05
C ASN A 189 2.47 14.86 23.64
N ALA A 190 2.77 14.77 22.34
CA ALA A 190 4.12 14.78 21.77
C ALA A 190 4.46 16.17 21.19
#